data_AF-F0H804-F1
#
_entry.id   AF-F0H804-F1
#
_cell.length_a   1.000
_cell.length_b   1.000
_cell.length_c   1.000
_cell.angle_alpha   90.00
_cell.angle_beta   90.00
_cell.angle_gamma   90.00
#
_symmetry.space_group_name_H-M   'P 1'
#
loop_
_entity.id
_entity.type
_entity.pdbx_description
1 polymer ?
#
loop_
_entity_poly.entity_id
_entity_poly.type
_entity_poly.pdbx_seq_one_letter_code
_entity_poly.pdbx_strand_id
1 'polypeptide(L)'
;MIARLPTFKQFSYPELAYKFIDKKETIADYREGISYLELHGYNVLCIVSDGLKGFRQEFYQYRFLYCQFHQVMTIRTKLTLHHKLQASQELLGIAKMLCHTDKDSFIGALTAWHEKWKDFINEGAKGADGKMHYVHKNTRSAYLSLKRNTPWLWTFYDFPELQMPNTNNELEALNSTLKAKLNLHKGISKERRKVIIQDFLKNHSLRR
;
A
#
# COMPACT_ATOMS: atom_id res chain seq x y z
N MET A 1 -6.85 18.00 8.59
CA MET A 1 -6.30 17.79 7.24
C MET A 1 -5.86 16.35 7.12
N ILE A 2 -6.39 15.60 6.15
CA ILE A 2 -6.09 14.17 5.99
C ILE A 2 -4.75 14.07 5.25
N ALA A 3 -3.68 13.75 5.96
CA ALA A 3 -2.39 13.51 5.34
C ALA A 3 -2.37 12.13 4.66
N ARG A 4 -3.01 12.00 3.50
CA ARG A 4 -2.86 10.81 2.67
C ARG A 4 -1.40 10.73 2.20
N LEU A 5 -0.53 9.98 2.90
CA LEU A 5 0.87 9.81 2.48
C LEU A 5 1.14 8.36 2.01
N PRO A 6 0.60 7.94 0.85
CA PRO A 6 1.04 6.74 0.18
C PRO A 6 2.42 6.88 -0.42
N THR A 7 3.06 5.74 -0.71
CA THR A 7 4.35 5.73 -1.38
C THR A 7 4.29 6.33 -2.77
N PHE A 8 5.43 6.78 -3.28
CA PHE A 8 5.52 7.41 -4.59
C PHE A 8 4.65 8.67 -4.77
N LYS A 9 4.38 9.42 -3.69
CA LYS A 9 4.17 10.90 -3.57
C LYS A 9 2.73 11.41 -3.28
N GLN A 10 2.72 12.74 -3.17
CA GLN A 10 1.72 13.76 -2.85
C GLN A 10 1.40 13.94 -1.37
N PHE A 11 2.34 14.61 -0.70
CA PHE A 11 1.95 15.83 0.01
C PHE A 11 1.20 16.72 -0.99
N SER A 12 0.04 17.28 -0.63
CA SER A 12 -0.67 18.27 -1.46
C SER A 12 0.17 19.51 -1.83
N TYR A 13 1.42 19.60 -1.38
CA TYR A 13 2.40 20.64 -1.68
C TYR A 13 3.39 20.17 -2.77
N PRO A 14 3.39 20.82 -3.95
CA PRO A 14 4.31 20.55 -5.07
C PRO A 14 5.81 20.54 -4.69
N GLU A 15 6.16 21.17 -3.56
CA GLU A 15 7.54 21.35 -3.08
C GLU A 15 8.18 20.07 -2.53
N LEU A 16 7.39 19.06 -2.15
CA LEU A 16 7.91 17.80 -1.63
C LEU A 16 7.99 16.71 -2.69
N ALA A 17 7.30 16.87 -3.82
CA ALA A 17 7.10 15.81 -4.80
C ALA A 17 8.37 15.42 -5.59
N TYR A 18 9.34 16.32 -5.73
CA TYR A 18 10.54 16.04 -6.54
C TYR A 18 11.57 15.14 -5.84
N LYS A 19 11.54 15.05 -4.51
CA LYS A 19 12.54 14.31 -3.72
C LYS A 19 12.51 12.80 -3.95
N PHE A 20 11.40 12.30 -4.50
CA PHE A 20 11.09 10.87 -4.61
C PHE A 20 11.19 10.32 -6.04
N ILE A 21 11.68 11.10 -7.02
CA ILE A 21 11.63 10.71 -8.45
C ILE A 21 12.96 10.17 -8.98
N ASP A 22 14.09 10.46 -8.31
CA ASP A 22 15.43 10.04 -8.78
C ASP A 22 16.11 9.01 -7.86
N LYS A 23 15.48 8.63 -6.74
CA LYS A 23 16.04 7.68 -5.78
C LYS A 23 14.96 6.79 -5.17
N LYS A 24 15.40 5.62 -4.67
CA LYS A 24 14.55 4.77 -3.83
C LYS A 24 14.18 5.52 -2.56
N GLU A 25 12.89 5.53 -2.26
CA GLU A 25 12.33 6.21 -1.11
C GLU A 25 12.82 5.58 0.20
N THR A 26 13.18 6.42 1.18
CA THR A 26 13.61 6.01 2.51
C THR A 26 12.66 6.54 3.57
N ILE A 27 12.65 5.91 4.75
CA ILE A 27 11.89 6.40 5.92
C ILE A 27 12.28 7.85 6.25
N ALA A 28 13.56 8.20 6.11
CA ALA A 28 14.04 9.56 6.35
C ALA A 28 13.39 10.60 5.43
N ASP A 29 13.14 10.26 4.16
CA ASP A 29 12.46 11.15 3.21
C ASP A 29 11.01 11.46 3.65
N TYR A 30 10.33 10.47 4.23
CA TYR A 30 8.98 10.66 4.78
C TYR A 30 8.98 11.49 6.06
N ARG A 31 9.97 11.28 6.93
CA ARG A 31 10.13 12.07 8.15
C ARG A 31 10.32 13.55 7.80
N GLU A 32 11.21 13.83 6.85
CA GLU A 32 11.43 15.19 6.36
C GLU A 32 10.16 15.81 5.77
N GLY A 33 9.40 15.05 4.97
CA GLY A 33 8.15 15.54 4.38
C GLY A 33 7.07 15.82 5.42
N ILE A 34 6.92 14.97 6.44
CA ILE A 34 5.98 15.19 7.55
C ILE A 34 6.41 16.42 8.37
N SER A 35 7.68 16.54 8.73
CA SER A 35 8.19 17.73 9.43
C SER A 35 7.97 19.01 8.63
N TYR A 36 8.16 18.97 7.30
CA TYR A 36 7.84 20.12 6.45
C TYR A 36 6.35 20.49 6.53
N LEU A 37 5.43 19.52 6.47
CA LEU A 37 4.00 19.83 6.62
C LEU A 37 3.70 20.51 7.96
N GLU A 38 4.21 19.95 9.05
CA GLU A 38 3.97 20.45 10.40
C GLU A 38 4.54 21.86 10.59
N LEU A 39 5.75 22.13 10.09
CA LEU A 39 6.37 23.46 10.09
C LEU A 39 5.56 24.51 9.31
N HIS A 40 4.78 24.09 8.31
CA HIS A 40 3.91 24.97 7.53
C HIS A 40 2.45 24.98 8.04
N GLY A 41 2.19 24.43 9.25
CA GLY A 41 0.89 24.48 9.93
C GLY A 41 -0.10 23.38 9.54
N TYR A 42 0.32 22.34 8.80
CA TYR A 42 -0.57 21.37 8.15
C TYR A 42 -0.77 20.06 8.95
N ASN A 43 -1.58 20.12 10.02
CA ASN A 43 -1.83 19.02 10.97
C ASN A 43 -2.16 17.66 10.31
N VAL A 44 -1.22 16.71 10.45
CA VAL A 44 -1.25 15.36 9.87
C VAL A 44 -2.11 14.43 10.75
N LEU A 45 -3.33 14.11 10.31
CA LEU A 45 -4.25 13.29 11.12
C LEU A 45 -4.04 11.77 10.99
N CYS A 46 -3.64 11.31 9.80
CA CYS A 46 -3.56 9.90 9.45
C CYS A 46 -2.61 9.71 8.27
N ILE A 47 -2.24 8.47 7.93
CA ILE A 47 -1.38 8.12 6.79
C ILE A 47 -1.94 6.89 6.06
N VAL A 48 -1.86 6.84 4.72
CA VAL A 48 -2.46 5.80 3.86
C VAL A 48 -1.39 5.21 2.93
N SER A 49 -0.70 4.11 3.29
CA SER A 49 0.54 3.66 2.63
C SER A 49 0.49 2.26 1.99
N ASP A 50 1.49 1.89 1.17
CA ASP A 50 1.65 0.57 0.52
C ASP A 50 2.26 -0.50 1.44
N GLY A 51 2.70 -0.10 2.63
CA GLY A 51 3.40 -0.98 3.56
C GLY A 51 4.93 -0.99 3.42
N LEU A 52 5.57 0.14 3.06
CA LEU A 52 7.01 0.32 3.18
C LEU A 52 7.52 -0.21 4.53
N LYS A 53 8.51 -1.10 4.49
CA LYS A 53 9.05 -1.75 5.69
C LYS A 53 9.59 -0.69 6.66
N GLY A 54 9.18 -0.78 7.93
CA GLY A 54 9.61 0.16 8.98
C GLY A 54 8.74 1.42 9.08
N PHE A 55 7.90 1.71 8.08
CA PHE A 55 7.10 2.93 8.05
C PHE A 55 6.12 3.02 9.22
N ARG A 56 5.43 1.93 9.54
CA ARG A 56 4.48 1.89 10.66
C ARG A 56 5.16 2.01 12.03
N GLN A 57 6.37 1.48 12.15
CA GLN A 57 7.15 1.58 13.38
C GLN A 57 7.64 3.01 13.60
N GLU A 58 8.03 3.69 12.53
CA GLU A 58 8.48 5.08 12.57
C GLU A 58 7.33 6.03 12.91
N PHE A 59 6.19 5.88 12.24
CA PHE A 59 5.08 6.84 12.25
C PHE A 59 3.91 6.36 13.13
N TYR A 60 4.23 5.71 14.26
CA TYR A 60 3.25 5.06 15.14
C TYR A 60 2.28 6.05 15.80
N GLN A 61 2.64 7.34 15.87
CA GLN A 61 1.79 8.41 16.41
C GLN A 61 0.60 8.75 15.51
N TYR A 62 0.66 8.40 14.21
CA TYR A 62 -0.41 8.67 13.27
C TYR A 62 -1.29 7.44 13.05
N ARG A 63 -2.58 7.67 12.76
CA ARG A 63 -3.48 6.59 12.34
C ARG A 63 -3.06 6.07 10.97
N PHE A 64 -2.63 4.82 10.92
CA PHE A 64 -2.12 4.21 9.70
C PHE A 64 -3.15 3.32 9.02
N LEU A 65 -3.41 3.57 7.74
CA LEU A 65 -4.18 2.71 6.86
C LEU A 65 -3.25 2.06 5.83
N TYR A 66 -3.27 0.73 5.77
CA TYR A 66 -2.70 0.01 4.65
C TYR A 66 -3.68 0.09 3.47
N CYS A 67 -3.27 0.71 2.37
CA CYS A 67 -4.02 0.73 1.13
C CYS A 67 -4.48 -0.68 0.71
N GLN A 68 -5.80 -0.87 0.63
CA GLN A 68 -6.41 -2.15 0.29
C GLN A 68 -6.00 -2.61 -1.12
N PHE A 69 -5.90 -1.70 -2.10
CA PHE A 69 -5.45 -2.03 -3.45
C PHE A 69 -4.04 -2.66 -3.46
N HIS A 70 -3.09 -2.09 -2.73
CA HIS A 70 -1.73 -2.63 -2.62
C HIS A 70 -1.69 -3.97 -1.90
N GLN A 71 -2.56 -4.16 -0.90
CA GLN A 71 -2.75 -5.47 -0.28
C GLN A 71 -3.27 -6.51 -1.28
N VAL A 72 -4.27 -6.16 -2.11
CA VAL A 72 -4.78 -7.05 -3.18
C VAL A 72 -3.66 -7.39 -4.17
N MET A 73 -2.87 -6.41 -4.61
CA MET A 73 -1.74 -6.65 -5.52
C MET A 73 -0.68 -7.55 -4.90
N THR A 74 -0.35 -7.36 -3.61
CA THR A 74 0.56 -8.24 -2.87
C THR A 74 0.04 -9.68 -2.87
N ILE A 75 -1.27 -9.88 -2.65
CA ILE A 75 -1.86 -11.22 -2.69
C ILE A 75 -1.84 -11.80 -4.10
N ARG A 76 -2.19 -11.02 -5.13
CA ARG A 76 -2.14 -11.46 -6.54
C ARG A 76 -0.73 -11.86 -6.99
N THR A 77 0.30 -11.20 -6.50
CA THR A 77 1.70 -11.55 -6.83
C THR A 77 2.11 -12.88 -6.17
N LYS A 78 1.65 -13.15 -4.95
CA LYS A 78 1.90 -14.42 -4.24
C LYS A 78 1.05 -15.56 -4.79
N LEU A 79 -0.24 -15.28 -4.96
CA LEU A 79 -1.27 -16.11 -5.59
C LEU A 79 -1.41 -15.66 -7.04
N THR A 80 -0.43 -16.07 -7.87
CA THR A 80 -0.45 -15.89 -9.33
C THR A 80 -1.85 -16.11 -9.91
N LEU A 81 -2.19 -15.39 -10.98
CA LEU A 81 -3.54 -15.35 -11.56
C LEU A 81 -4.15 -16.73 -11.91
N HIS A 82 -3.31 -17.73 -12.18
CA HIS A 82 -3.70 -19.09 -12.55
C HIS A 82 -3.15 -20.15 -11.58
N HIS A 83 -3.38 -19.98 -10.27
CA HIS A 83 -3.13 -21.05 -9.30
C HIS A 83 -4.00 -22.28 -9.60
N LYS A 84 -3.40 -23.48 -9.63
CA LYS A 84 -4.11 -24.77 -9.78
C LYS A 84 -4.79 -25.23 -8.48
N LEU A 85 -4.33 -24.72 -7.33
CA LEU A 85 -4.79 -25.14 -6.01
C LEU A 85 -6.07 -24.41 -5.61
N GLN A 86 -7.11 -25.16 -5.25
CA GLN A 86 -8.40 -24.60 -4.82
C GLN A 86 -8.26 -23.65 -3.62
N ALA A 87 -7.45 -24.01 -2.62
CA ALA A 87 -7.15 -23.15 -1.47
C ALA A 87 -6.67 -21.75 -1.90
N SER A 88 -5.78 -21.68 -2.88
CA SER A 88 -5.25 -20.43 -3.42
C SER A 88 -6.29 -19.64 -4.22
N GLN A 89 -7.13 -20.32 -4.99
CA GLN A 89 -8.20 -19.69 -5.77
C GLN A 89 -9.24 -19.05 -4.86
N GLU A 90 -9.68 -19.78 -3.83
CA GLU A 90 -10.62 -19.27 -2.82
C GLU A 90 -10.02 -18.08 -2.06
N LEU A 91 -8.76 -18.16 -1.64
CA LEU A 91 -8.08 -17.06 -0.96
C LEU A 91 -7.93 -15.82 -1.84
N LEU A 92 -7.64 -16.01 -3.14
CA LEU A 92 -7.57 -14.93 -4.12
C LEU A 92 -8.95 -14.28 -4.33
N GLY A 93 -10.03 -15.08 -4.31
CA GLY A 93 -11.40 -14.59 -4.32
C GLY A 93 -11.68 -13.65 -3.15
N ILE A 94 -11.34 -14.09 -1.93
CA ILE A 94 -11.46 -13.28 -0.71
C ILE A 94 -10.66 -11.98 -0.83
N ALA A 95 -9.40 -12.06 -1.28
CA ALA A 95 -8.57 -10.88 -1.47
C ALA A 95 -9.17 -9.88 -2.48
N LYS A 96 -9.80 -10.35 -3.56
CA LYS A 96 -10.46 -9.48 -4.55
C LYS A 96 -11.68 -8.75 -3.99
N MET A 97 -12.37 -9.33 -3.01
CA MET A 97 -13.51 -8.70 -2.34
C MET A 97 -13.09 -7.56 -1.41
N LEU A 98 -11.83 -7.49 -0.98
CA LEU A 98 -11.33 -6.56 0.05
C LEU A 98 -11.75 -5.09 -0.18
N CYS A 99 -11.71 -4.62 -1.43
CA CYS A 99 -12.07 -3.23 -1.77
C CYS A 99 -13.58 -2.99 -1.94
N HIS A 100 -14.40 -4.04 -1.84
CA HIS A 100 -15.80 -4.07 -2.27
C HIS A 100 -16.74 -4.69 -1.23
N THR A 101 -16.29 -4.83 0.02
CA THR A 101 -17.03 -5.46 1.12
C THR A 101 -16.80 -4.70 2.42
N ASP A 102 -17.58 -5.01 3.45
CA ASP A 102 -17.40 -4.49 4.80
C ASP A 102 -16.38 -5.30 5.61
N LYS A 103 -15.96 -4.73 6.75
CA LYS A 103 -14.94 -5.31 7.63
C LYS A 103 -15.35 -6.70 8.13
N ASP A 104 -16.59 -6.85 8.57
CA ASP A 104 -17.07 -8.05 9.24
C ASP A 104 -17.22 -9.21 8.25
N SER A 105 -17.81 -8.95 7.08
CA SER A 105 -17.91 -9.90 5.98
C SER A 105 -16.53 -10.40 5.53
N PHE A 106 -15.55 -9.51 5.38
CA PHE A 106 -14.20 -9.89 4.99
C PHE A 106 -13.51 -10.77 6.04
N ILE A 107 -13.58 -10.37 7.32
CA ILE A 107 -12.96 -11.11 8.43
C ILE A 107 -13.63 -12.48 8.57
N GLY A 108 -14.95 -12.55 8.45
CA GLY A 108 -15.71 -13.80 8.45
C GLY A 108 -15.26 -14.74 7.34
N ALA A 109 -15.19 -14.24 6.10
CA ALA A 109 -14.74 -15.04 4.95
C ALA A 109 -13.29 -15.53 5.11
N LEU A 110 -12.38 -14.66 5.57
CA LEU A 110 -10.97 -15.01 5.80
C LEU A 110 -10.81 -16.04 6.93
N THR A 111 -11.64 -15.96 7.96
CA THR A 111 -11.65 -16.90 9.09
C THR A 111 -12.18 -18.26 8.66
N ALA A 112 -13.31 -18.29 7.94
CA ALA A 112 -13.88 -19.53 7.39
C ALA A 112 -12.90 -20.24 6.45
N TRP A 113 -12.20 -19.47 5.60
CA TRP A 113 -11.14 -20.02 4.75
C TRP A 113 -10.00 -20.62 5.56
N HIS A 114 -9.56 -19.96 6.64
CA HIS A 114 -8.50 -20.49 7.49
C HIS A 114 -8.93 -21.80 8.15
N GLU A 115 -10.13 -21.87 8.72
CA GLU A 115 -10.61 -23.10 9.35
C GLU A 115 -10.69 -24.27 8.37
N LYS A 116 -11.08 -24.00 7.12
CA LYS A 116 -11.12 -25.00 6.06
C LYS A 116 -9.72 -25.46 5.61
N TRP A 117 -8.75 -24.57 5.53
CA TRP A 117 -7.45 -24.83 4.88
C TRP A 117 -6.23 -24.81 5.82
N LYS A 118 -6.42 -24.67 7.14
CA LYS A 118 -5.32 -24.55 8.12
C LYS A 118 -4.35 -25.73 8.09
N ASP A 119 -4.86 -26.96 7.97
CA ASP A 119 -4.02 -28.16 7.95
C ASP A 119 -3.24 -28.22 6.63
N PHE A 120 -3.91 -27.92 5.52
CA PHE A 120 -3.29 -27.81 4.20
C PHE A 120 -2.14 -26.79 4.20
N ILE A 121 -2.35 -25.54 4.65
CA ILE A 121 -1.27 -24.54 4.61
C ILE A 121 -0.13 -24.79 5.61
N ASN A 122 -0.36 -25.62 6.63
CA ASN A 122 0.66 -26.01 7.61
C ASN A 122 1.38 -27.32 7.26
N GLU A 123 0.98 -27.99 6.18
CA GLU A 123 1.67 -29.17 5.65
C GLU A 123 3.16 -28.84 5.42
N GLY A 124 4.02 -29.70 5.98
CA GLY A 124 5.47 -29.55 5.92
C GLY A 124 6.14 -30.81 5.40
N ALA A 125 7.18 -30.63 4.57
CA ALA A 125 8.02 -31.70 4.05
C ALA A 125 9.49 -31.42 4.36
N LYS A 126 10.27 -32.48 4.56
CA LYS A 126 11.72 -32.37 4.79
C LYS A 126 12.42 -32.01 3.48
N GLY A 127 13.20 -30.94 3.49
CA GLY A 127 14.00 -30.49 2.36
C GLY A 127 15.32 -31.26 2.23
N ALA A 128 16.02 -31.04 1.12
CA ALA A 128 17.36 -31.57 0.90
C ALA A 128 18.40 -31.06 1.92
N ASP A 129 18.12 -29.94 2.57
CA ASP A 129 18.91 -29.37 3.68
C ASP A 129 18.63 -30.04 5.05
N GLY A 130 17.76 -31.05 5.08
CA GLY A 130 17.33 -31.74 6.30
C GLY A 130 16.34 -30.97 7.15
N LYS A 131 15.94 -29.74 6.74
CA LYS A 131 15.00 -28.89 7.49
C LYS A 131 13.56 -29.10 7.03
N MET A 132 12.60 -28.83 7.90
CA MET A 132 11.18 -28.85 7.54
C MET A 132 10.80 -27.57 6.79
N HIS A 133 10.17 -27.72 5.63
CA HIS A 133 9.68 -26.63 4.79
C HIS A 133 8.18 -26.78 4.58
N TYR A 134 7.43 -25.68 4.68
CA TYR A 134 6.03 -25.70 4.27
C TYR A 134 5.89 -26.04 2.79
N VAL A 135 4.95 -26.91 2.44
CA VAL A 135 4.66 -27.28 1.04
C VAL A 135 4.02 -26.10 0.32
N HIS A 136 3.01 -25.49 0.94
CA HIS A 136 2.20 -24.42 0.32
C HIS A 136 2.67 -23.01 0.71
N LYS A 137 3.98 -22.74 0.58
CA LYS A 137 4.64 -21.50 1.05
C LYS A 137 3.92 -20.22 0.61
N ASN A 138 3.52 -20.14 -0.65
CA ASN A 138 2.90 -18.95 -1.23
C ASN A 138 1.50 -18.70 -0.68
N THR A 139 0.66 -19.75 -0.63
CA THR A 139 -0.70 -19.69 -0.08
C THR A 139 -0.67 -19.32 1.39
N ARG A 140 0.21 -19.97 2.16
CA ARG A 140 0.44 -19.65 3.56
C ARG A 140 0.90 -18.19 3.75
N SER A 141 1.88 -17.75 2.97
CA SER A 141 2.40 -16.38 3.03
C SER A 141 1.35 -15.33 2.67
N ALA A 142 0.48 -15.62 1.69
CA ALA A 142 -0.63 -14.78 1.29
C ALA A 142 -1.66 -14.64 2.43
N TYR A 143 -2.11 -15.76 3.00
CA TYR A 143 -3.03 -15.76 4.13
C TYR A 143 -2.47 -14.97 5.31
N LEU A 144 -1.22 -15.25 5.69
CA LEU A 144 -0.57 -14.53 6.79
C LEU A 144 -0.38 -13.05 6.50
N SER A 145 -0.23 -12.64 5.24
CA SER A 145 -0.19 -11.23 4.88
C SER A 145 -1.55 -10.58 5.16
N LEU A 146 -2.64 -11.17 4.69
CA LEU A 146 -3.99 -10.66 4.96
C LEU A 146 -4.25 -10.60 6.46
N LYS A 147 -4.06 -11.72 7.18
CA LYS A 147 -4.32 -11.83 8.62
C LYS A 147 -3.56 -10.78 9.43
N ARG A 148 -2.24 -10.65 9.17
CA ARG A 148 -1.42 -9.68 9.91
C ARG A 148 -1.89 -8.26 9.62
N ASN A 149 -2.25 -7.98 8.38
CA ASN A 149 -2.57 -6.62 7.95
C ASN A 149 -4.01 -6.17 8.23
N THR A 150 -4.92 -7.10 8.55
CA THR A 150 -6.34 -6.82 8.82
C THR A 150 -6.58 -5.57 9.68
N PRO A 151 -5.92 -5.35 10.83
CA PRO A 151 -6.21 -4.16 11.66
C PRO A 151 -5.95 -2.84 10.94
N TRP A 152 -4.99 -2.82 10.01
CA TRP A 152 -4.61 -1.61 9.26
C TRP A 152 -5.36 -1.49 7.94
N LEU A 153 -5.99 -2.54 7.43
CA LEU A 153 -6.79 -2.48 6.20
C LEU A 153 -8.15 -1.82 6.42
N TRP A 154 -8.59 -1.73 7.68
CA TRP A 154 -9.91 -1.24 8.08
C TRP A 154 -9.85 0.00 8.96
N THR A 155 -8.72 0.68 9.03
CA THR A 155 -8.59 1.91 9.83
C THR A 155 -9.57 3.01 9.39
N PHE A 156 -9.93 3.08 8.11
CA PHE A 156 -10.99 3.99 7.64
C PHE A 156 -12.40 3.63 8.16
N TYR A 157 -12.65 2.34 8.42
CA TYR A 157 -13.91 1.83 8.95
C TYR A 157 -13.99 2.07 10.46
N ASP A 158 -12.86 1.92 11.16
CA ASP A 158 -12.78 2.10 12.62
C ASP A 158 -12.74 3.57 13.04
N PHE A 159 -12.33 4.47 12.14
CA PHE A 159 -12.22 5.92 12.37
C PHE A 159 -12.89 6.72 11.23
N PRO A 160 -14.22 6.63 11.06
CA PRO A 160 -14.93 7.28 9.95
C PRO A 160 -14.83 8.81 9.98
N GLU A 161 -14.61 9.40 11.16
CA GLU A 161 -14.41 10.84 11.35
C GLU A 161 -13.15 11.37 10.64
N LEU A 162 -12.18 10.49 10.37
CA LEU A 162 -10.96 10.84 9.64
C LEU A 162 -11.15 10.84 8.12
N GLN A 163 -12.29 10.37 7.60
CA GLN A 163 -12.66 10.32 6.17
C GLN A 163 -11.53 9.78 5.27
N MET A 164 -10.81 8.78 5.76
CA MET A 164 -9.70 8.16 5.04
C MET A 164 -10.22 7.39 3.83
N PRO A 165 -9.60 7.50 2.65
CA PRO A 165 -9.96 6.63 1.53
C PRO A 165 -9.39 5.24 1.78
N ASN A 166 -10.15 4.19 1.47
CA ASN A 166 -9.66 2.80 1.58
C ASN A 166 -8.59 2.43 0.53
N THR A 167 -8.44 3.23 -0.53
CA THR A 167 -7.42 3.07 -1.58
C THR A 167 -6.74 4.40 -1.93
N ASN A 168 -5.58 4.34 -2.57
CA ASN A 168 -4.86 5.50 -3.10
C ASN A 168 -4.93 5.58 -4.64
N ASN A 169 -5.94 4.98 -5.28
CA ASN A 169 -6.01 4.82 -6.74
C ASN A 169 -5.91 6.14 -7.51
N GLU A 170 -6.54 7.21 -7.02
CA GLU A 170 -6.45 8.55 -7.64
C GLU A 170 -5.00 9.05 -7.65
N LEU A 171 -4.27 8.84 -6.56
CA LEU A 171 -2.87 9.23 -6.44
C LEU A 171 -2.01 8.37 -7.36
N GLU A 172 -2.30 7.08 -7.51
CA GLU A 172 -1.58 6.23 -8.46
C GLU A 172 -1.82 6.60 -9.93
N ALA A 173 -3.04 7.03 -10.29
CA ALA A 173 -3.34 7.53 -11.62
C ALA A 173 -2.55 8.82 -11.93
N LEU A 174 -2.49 9.73 -10.96
CA LEU A 174 -1.67 10.94 -11.04
C LEU A 174 -0.17 10.60 -11.14
N ASN A 175 0.31 9.69 -10.29
CA ASN A 175 1.69 9.18 -10.28
C ASN A 175 2.10 8.65 -11.65
N SER A 176 1.21 7.88 -12.27
CA SER A 176 1.43 7.24 -13.57
C SER A 176 1.49 8.28 -14.69
N THR A 177 0.58 9.26 -14.68
CA THR A 177 0.57 10.35 -15.65
C THR A 177 1.85 11.19 -15.59
N LEU A 178 2.29 11.54 -14.37
CA LEU A 178 3.54 12.29 -14.17
C LEU A 178 4.75 11.48 -14.64
N LYS A 179 4.84 10.19 -14.26
CA LYS A 179 5.93 9.30 -14.70
C LYS A 179 5.98 9.19 -16.23
N ALA A 180 4.85 9.06 -16.90
CA ALA A 180 4.78 9.03 -18.35
C ALA A 180 5.35 10.32 -18.98
N LYS A 181 4.95 11.50 -18.49
CA LYS A 181 5.50 12.78 -18.95
C LYS A 181 7.01 12.90 -18.72
N LEU A 182 7.49 12.50 -17.55
CA LEU A 182 8.93 12.55 -17.24
C LEU A 182 9.74 11.56 -18.08
N ASN A 183 9.18 10.40 -18.41
CA ASN A 183 9.82 9.39 -19.25
C ASN A 183 9.97 9.82 -20.72
N LEU A 184 9.16 10.77 -21.21
CA LEU A 184 9.37 11.38 -22.52
C LEU A 184 10.62 12.29 -22.54
N HIS A 185 11.06 12.76 -21.38
CA HIS A 185 12.13 13.74 -21.21
C HIS A 185 13.28 13.18 -20.36
N LYS A 186 13.78 11.98 -20.67
CA LYS A 186 14.81 11.31 -19.84
C LYS A 186 16.11 12.11 -19.67
N GLY A 187 16.47 12.96 -20.65
CA GLY A 187 17.72 13.72 -20.65
C GLY A 187 17.66 15.11 -20.00
N ILE A 188 16.54 15.52 -19.40
CA ILE A 188 16.45 16.85 -18.77
C ILE A 188 17.20 16.89 -17.43
N SER A 189 17.73 18.06 -17.09
CA SER A 189 18.37 18.26 -15.79
C SER A 189 17.40 18.05 -14.63
N LYS A 190 17.93 17.75 -13.45
CA LYS A 190 17.14 17.58 -12.23
C LYS A 190 16.33 18.83 -11.91
N GLU A 191 16.89 20.02 -12.13
CA GLU A 191 16.26 21.31 -11.89
C GLU A 191 15.05 21.51 -12.80
N ARG A 192 15.19 21.21 -14.11
CA ARG A 192 14.06 21.28 -15.05
C ARG A 192 12.99 20.24 -14.74
N ARG A 193 13.41 19.04 -14.32
CA ARG A 193 12.50 17.99 -13.84
C ARG A 193 11.69 18.47 -12.63
N LYS A 194 12.30 19.16 -11.66
CA LYS A 194 11.58 19.78 -10.51
C LYS A 194 10.52 20.76 -10.97
N VAL A 195 10.84 21.65 -11.92
CA VAL A 195 9.87 22.63 -12.45
C VAL A 195 8.69 21.94 -13.12
N ILE A 196 8.91 20.91 -13.93
CA ILE A 196 7.84 20.12 -14.56
C ILE A 196 6.96 19.45 -13.50
N ILE A 197 7.56 18.87 -12.47
CA ILE A 197 6.84 18.25 -11.36
C ILE A 197 5.98 19.28 -10.62
N GLN A 198 6.52 20.47 -10.35
CA GLN A 198 5.79 21.53 -9.66
C GLN A 198 4.63 22.08 -10.50
N ASP A 199 4.89 22.39 -11.77
CA ASP A 199 3.88 22.89 -12.71
C ASP A 199 2.75 21.87 -12.91
N PHE A 200 3.10 20.60 -13.12
CA PHE A 200 2.13 19.52 -13.26
C PHE A 200 1.19 19.42 -12.05
N LEU A 201 1.75 19.50 -10.83
CA LEU A 201 0.96 19.38 -9.62
C LEU A 201 0.11 20.63 -9.37
N LYS A 202 0.63 21.84 -9.60
CA LYS A 202 -0.14 23.09 -9.53
C LYS A 202 -1.33 23.09 -10.47
N ASN A 203 -1.10 22.71 -11.74
CA ASN A 203 -2.15 22.65 -12.75
C ASN A 203 -3.20 21.56 -12.44
N HIS A 204 -2.82 20.50 -11.73
CA HIS A 204 -3.77 19.48 -11.29
C HIS A 204 -4.57 19.92 -10.06
N SER A 205 -3.97 20.65 -9.12
CA SER A 205 -4.69 21.19 -7.95
C SER A 205 -5.70 22.28 -8.31
N LEU A 206 -5.44 23.04 -9.38
CA LEU A 206 -6.33 24.12 -9.86
C LEU A 206 -7.55 23.62 -10.66
N ARG A 207 -7.58 22.34 -11.02
CA ARG A 207 -8.67 21.72 -11.81
C ARG A 207 -9.64 20.90 -10.95
N ARG A 208 -9.48 20.91 -9.63
CA ARG A 208 -10.38 20.27 -8.66
C ARG A 208 -11.14 21.31 -7.86
#